data_AF-A0A9X2IYF4-F1
#
_entry.id   AF-A0A9X2IYF4-F1
#
_cell.length_a   1.000
_cell.length_b   1.000
_cell.length_c   1.000
_cell.angle_alpha   90.00
_cell.angle_beta   90.00
_cell.angle_gamma   90.00
#
_symmetry.space_group_name_H-M   'P 1'
#
loop_
_entity.id
_entity.type
_entity.pdbx_description
1 polymer ?
#
loop_
_entity_poly.entity_id
_entity_poly.type
_entity_poly.pdbx_seq_one_letter_code
_entity_poly.pdbx_strand_id
1 'polypeptide(L)'
;MRTFVWEGVDEPRMEIVHADGMDRAHGTQLGLVYELRWWLDGSALTVDAGAGPVRHELDGADFFDLQHSAFFNSLPVLRDGLLSTTQTRDYTMRFVTVPGTTAYLAPQRYEAGGDGTVRFISGDYRARIEFDRDGFVVLYEDYLRRLHP
;
A
#
# COMPACT_ATOMS: atom_id res chain seq x y z
N MET A 1 -3.07 -17.78 -1.51
CA MET A 1 -3.11 -16.78 -2.58
C MET A 1 -4.49 -16.13 -2.72
N ARG A 2 -4.59 -14.82 -2.51
CA ARG A 2 -5.72 -13.95 -2.90
C ARG A 2 -5.26 -13.05 -4.04
N THR A 3 -6.17 -12.64 -4.92
CA THR A 3 -5.87 -11.71 -6.02
C THR A 3 -6.73 -10.47 -5.87
N PHE A 4 -6.11 -9.30 -5.99
CA PHE A 4 -6.76 -8.01 -5.90
C PHE A 4 -6.43 -7.18 -7.14
N VAL A 5 -7.39 -6.37 -7.57
CA VAL A 5 -7.18 -5.44 -8.68
C VAL A 5 -7.70 -4.07 -8.27
N TRP A 6 -6.86 -3.05 -8.35
CA TRP A 6 -7.21 -1.66 -8.11
C TRP A 6 -7.04 -0.83 -9.37
N GLU A 7 -7.90 0.17 -9.53
CA GLU A 7 -7.79 1.23 -10.54
C GLU A 7 -7.56 2.58 -9.86
N GLY A 8 -6.97 3.52 -10.59
CA GLY A 8 -6.94 4.93 -10.21
C GLY A 8 -8.27 5.61 -10.41
N VAL A 9 -8.64 6.46 -9.46
CA VAL A 9 -9.82 7.33 -9.55
C VAL A 9 -9.40 8.72 -10.05
N ASP A 10 -8.22 9.18 -9.67
CA ASP A 10 -7.66 10.49 -10.00
C ASP A 10 -7.01 10.54 -11.39
N GLU A 11 -6.24 9.51 -11.72
CA GLU A 11 -5.50 9.41 -12.97
C GLU A 11 -5.56 7.97 -13.53
N PRO A 12 -5.26 7.78 -14.83
CA PRO A 12 -5.19 6.45 -15.42
C PRO A 12 -4.03 5.63 -14.82
N ARG A 13 -4.38 4.71 -13.91
CA ARG A 13 -3.48 3.73 -13.31
C ARG A 13 -4.24 2.45 -12.95
N MET A 14 -3.54 1.32 -12.88
CA MET A 14 -4.09 0.04 -12.46
C MET A 14 -3.03 -0.76 -11.71
N GLU A 15 -3.43 -1.57 -10.75
CA GLU A 15 -2.57 -2.55 -10.09
C GLU A 15 -3.28 -3.90 -9.98
N ILE A 16 -2.57 -4.98 -10.28
CA ILE A 16 -2.96 -6.34 -9.88
C ILE A 16 -1.97 -6.86 -8.84
N VAL A 17 -2.47 -7.46 -7.76
CA VAL A 17 -1.67 -8.03 -6.67
C VAL A 17 -2.09 -9.46 -6.39
N HIS A 18 -1.11 -10.34 -6.26
CA HIS A 18 -1.25 -11.71 -5.80
C HIS A 18 -0.59 -11.84 -4.42
N ALA A 19 -1.40 -12.01 -3.37
CA ALA A 19 -0.95 -12.06 -1.99
C ALA A 19 -1.08 -13.49 -1.42
N ASP A 20 0.03 -14.07 -0.98
CA ASP A 20 0.03 -15.33 -0.22
C ASP A 20 -0.08 -15.10 1.29
N GLY A 21 0.35 -13.92 1.75
CA GLY A 21 0.24 -13.43 3.11
C GLY A 21 0.52 -11.92 3.16
N MET A 22 0.68 -11.39 4.36
CA MET A 22 1.04 -9.97 4.55
C MET A 22 2.50 -9.68 4.22
N ASP A 23 3.36 -10.69 4.36
CA ASP A 23 4.81 -10.61 4.16
C ASP A 23 5.26 -11.24 2.83
N ARG A 24 4.32 -11.82 2.07
CA ARG A 24 4.61 -12.43 0.77
C ARG A 24 3.52 -12.12 -0.24
N ALA A 25 3.85 -11.24 -1.17
CA ALA A 25 2.97 -10.82 -2.24
C ALA A 25 3.79 -10.36 -3.44
N HIS A 26 3.18 -10.33 -4.62
CA HIS A 26 3.76 -9.68 -5.78
C HIS A 26 2.67 -8.98 -6.58
N GLY A 27 3.06 -7.97 -7.34
CA GLY A 27 2.11 -7.19 -8.10
C GLY A 27 2.71 -6.56 -9.35
N THR A 28 1.81 -6.06 -10.19
CA THR A 28 2.15 -5.27 -11.38
C THR A 28 1.30 -4.02 -11.36
N GLN A 29 1.98 -2.87 -11.41
CA GLN A 29 1.37 -1.55 -11.58
C GLN A 29 1.55 -1.09 -13.03
N LEU A 30 0.50 -0.48 -13.56
CA LEU A 30 0.49 0.21 -14.84
C LEU A 30 0.08 1.66 -14.60
N GLY A 31 0.91 2.59 -15.04
CA GLY A 31 0.56 4.00 -15.15
C GLY A 31 0.70 4.49 -16.59
N LEU A 32 0.38 5.76 -16.84
CA LEU A 32 0.46 6.36 -18.18
C LEU A 32 1.82 6.22 -18.87
N VAL A 33 2.91 6.21 -18.09
CA VAL A 33 4.29 6.26 -18.58
C VAL A 33 5.19 5.18 -17.98
N TYR A 34 4.63 4.21 -17.23
CA TYR A 34 5.40 3.17 -16.56
C TYR A 34 4.64 1.85 -16.44
N GLU A 35 5.38 0.74 -16.49
CA GLU A 35 5.00 -0.56 -15.92
C GLU A 35 5.99 -0.82 -14.79
N LEU A 36 5.50 -1.29 -13.64
CA LEU A 36 6.34 -1.67 -12.52
C LEU A 36 5.90 -3.02 -11.97
N ARG A 37 6.86 -3.93 -11.80
CA ARG A 37 6.66 -5.21 -11.12
C ARG A 37 7.29 -5.16 -9.75
N TRP A 38 6.67 -5.80 -8.77
CA TRP A 38 7.21 -5.83 -7.43
C TRP A 38 6.99 -7.18 -6.74
N TRP A 39 7.89 -7.51 -5.83
CA TRP A 39 7.86 -8.72 -5.00
C TRP A 39 8.21 -8.35 -3.56
N LEU A 40 7.27 -8.62 -2.65
CA LEU A 40 7.46 -8.57 -1.22
C LEU A 40 7.77 -9.98 -0.71
N ASP A 41 8.88 -10.11 0.02
CA ASP A 41 9.31 -11.35 0.67
C ASP A 41 9.94 -11.03 2.03
N GLY A 42 9.14 -11.19 3.10
CA GLY A 42 9.52 -10.86 4.46
C GLY A 42 9.86 -9.38 4.63
N SER A 43 11.11 -9.12 4.99
CA SER A 43 11.65 -7.77 5.22
C SER A 43 12.20 -7.10 3.95
N ALA A 44 11.96 -7.67 2.77
CA ALA A 44 12.49 -7.15 1.52
C ALA A 44 11.42 -6.91 0.47
N LEU A 45 11.55 -5.78 -0.21
CA LEU A 45 10.73 -5.39 -1.36
C LEU A 45 11.64 -5.21 -2.57
N THR A 46 11.42 -6.00 -3.61
CA THR A 46 12.10 -5.84 -4.91
C THR A 46 11.14 -5.17 -5.88
N VAL A 47 11.58 -4.14 -6.59
CA VAL A 47 10.80 -3.41 -7.60
C VAL A 47 11.57 -3.36 -8.92
N ASP A 48 10.88 -3.46 -10.05
CA ASP A 48 11.46 -3.35 -11.39
C ASP A 48 10.55 -2.51 -12.29
N ALA A 49 11.04 -1.34 -12.68
CA ALA A 49 10.36 -0.40 -13.59
C ALA A 49 10.89 -0.49 -15.04
N GLY A 50 11.57 -1.58 -15.39
CA GLY A 50 12.15 -1.83 -16.71
C GLY A 50 13.64 -1.52 -16.84
N ALA A 51 14.26 -0.93 -15.80
CA ALA A 51 15.72 -0.72 -15.72
C ALA A 51 16.46 -1.86 -15.01
N GLY A 52 15.73 -2.89 -14.57
CA GLY A 52 16.22 -4.00 -13.76
C GLY A 52 15.78 -3.91 -12.30
N PRO A 53 15.81 -5.03 -11.57
CA PRO A 53 15.27 -5.10 -10.22
C PRO A 53 16.14 -4.33 -9.21
N VAL A 54 15.50 -3.48 -8.42
CA VAL A 54 16.07 -2.79 -7.26
C VAL A 54 15.48 -3.42 -6.01
N ARG A 55 16.36 -3.87 -5.10
CA ARG A 55 15.96 -4.46 -3.82
C ARG A 55 16.10 -3.44 -2.69
N HIS A 56 15.06 -3.32 -1.89
CA HIS A 56 15.01 -2.52 -0.68
C HIS A 56 14.83 -3.43 0.53
N GLU A 57 15.51 -3.11 1.63
CA GLU A 57 15.32 -3.75 2.92
C GLU A 57 14.49 -2.82 3.82
N LEU A 58 13.73 -3.42 4.73
CA LEU A 58 12.84 -2.67 5.63
C LEU A 58 13.64 -1.76 6.57
N ASP A 59 14.81 -2.22 7.03
CA ASP A 59 15.83 -1.43 7.73
C ASP A 59 15.27 -0.55 8.86
N GLY A 60 14.53 -1.19 9.78
CA GLY A 60 13.98 -0.53 10.97
C GLY A 60 12.72 0.31 10.73
N ALA A 61 12.21 0.39 9.50
CA ALA A 61 10.86 0.87 9.24
C ALA A 61 9.81 -0.15 9.76
N ASP A 62 8.60 0.32 10.03
CA ASP A 62 7.48 -0.52 10.44
C ASP A 62 6.98 -1.41 9.30
N PHE A 63 6.82 -0.82 8.11
CA PHE A 63 6.37 -1.48 6.88
C PHE A 63 6.96 -0.81 5.63
N PHE A 64 6.88 -1.49 4.49
CA PHE A 64 7.02 -0.84 3.19
C PHE A 64 5.74 -0.08 2.84
N ASP A 65 5.91 0.96 2.03
CA ASP A 65 4.81 1.62 1.33
C ASP A 65 5.25 1.87 -0.12
N LEU A 66 4.65 1.15 -1.07
CA LEU A 66 4.93 1.35 -2.49
C LEU A 66 3.94 2.37 -3.04
N GLN A 67 4.45 3.48 -3.58
CA GLN A 67 3.63 4.51 -4.19
C GLN A 67 2.63 3.92 -5.19
N HIS A 68 1.39 4.41 -5.16
CA HIS A 68 0.28 3.92 -5.98
C HIS A 68 -0.18 2.47 -5.71
N SER A 69 0.24 1.83 -4.61
CA SER A 69 -0.24 0.50 -4.22
C SER A 69 -1.11 0.52 -2.96
N ALA A 70 -2.40 0.25 -3.12
CA ALA A 70 -3.33 0.16 -1.99
C ALA A 70 -3.07 -1.07 -1.10
N PHE A 71 -2.38 -2.09 -1.61
CA PHE A 71 -2.04 -3.28 -0.84
C PHE A 71 -1.22 -2.94 0.41
N PHE A 72 -0.24 -2.02 0.30
CA PHE A 72 0.66 -1.71 1.40
C PHE A 72 -0.03 -0.96 2.56
N ASN A 73 -1.11 -0.22 2.30
CA ASN A 73 -1.94 0.38 3.36
C ASN A 73 -2.68 -0.68 4.21
N SER A 74 -2.85 -1.90 3.68
CA SER A 74 -3.51 -3.01 4.39
C SER A 74 -2.60 -3.63 5.45
N LEU A 75 -1.28 -3.52 5.31
CA LEU A 75 -0.29 -4.15 6.21
C LEU A 75 -0.39 -3.65 7.67
N PRO A 76 -0.32 -2.33 7.95
CA PRO A 76 -0.49 -1.83 9.32
C PRO A 76 -1.88 -2.13 9.88
N VAL A 77 -2.92 -2.03 9.03
CA VAL A 77 -4.31 -2.26 9.43
C VAL A 77 -4.52 -3.69 9.92
N LEU A 78 -3.98 -4.66 9.19
CA LEU A 78 -4.06 -6.07 9.54
C LEU A 78 -3.19 -6.44 10.74
N ARG A 79 -1.93 -5.99 10.78
CA ARG A 79 -1.01 -6.29 11.90
C ARG A 79 -1.56 -5.78 13.23
N ASP A 80 -2.09 -4.55 13.23
CA ASP A 80 -2.47 -3.84 14.45
C ASP A 80 -3.97 -3.90 14.76
N GLY A 81 -4.76 -4.58 13.93
CA GLY A 81 -6.19 -4.78 14.13
C GLY A 81 -7.01 -3.48 14.07
N LEU A 82 -6.59 -2.52 13.25
CA LEU A 82 -7.09 -1.14 13.30
C LEU A 82 -8.59 -1.04 13.06
N LEU A 83 -9.19 -1.92 12.25
CA LEU A 83 -10.62 -1.86 11.90
C LEU A 83 -11.56 -2.09 13.09
N SER A 84 -11.08 -2.69 14.18
CA SER A 84 -11.86 -2.98 15.38
C SER A 84 -11.63 -1.97 16.52
N THR A 85 -10.90 -0.89 16.26
CA THR A 85 -10.51 0.09 17.27
C THR A 85 -10.79 1.51 16.81
N THR A 86 -10.70 2.45 17.74
CA THR A 86 -10.68 3.90 17.45
C THR A 86 -9.31 4.51 17.79
N GLN A 87 -8.25 3.70 17.76
CA GLN A 87 -6.91 4.15 18.13
C GLN A 87 -6.23 4.87 16.97
N THR A 88 -5.43 5.88 17.32
CA THR A 88 -4.49 6.50 16.40
C THR A 88 -3.14 5.81 16.53
N ARG A 89 -2.48 5.53 15.40
CA ARG A 89 -1.12 5.01 15.36
C ARG A 89 -0.26 5.78 14.40
N ASP A 90 0.98 5.97 14.80
CA ASP A 90 2.05 6.55 14.00
C ASP A 90 2.97 5.43 13.53
N TYR A 91 3.36 5.49 12.26
CA TYR A 91 4.25 4.54 11.61
C TYR A 91 5.38 5.28 10.90
N THR A 92 6.54 4.66 10.84
CA THR A 92 7.61 5.03 9.92
C THR A 92 7.65 4.03 8.79
N MET A 93 7.24 4.44 7.59
CA MET A 93 7.26 3.57 6.42
C MET A 93 8.59 3.65 5.67
N ARG A 94 9.01 2.55 5.07
CA ARG A 94 9.99 2.57 3.96
C ARG A 94 9.21 2.84 2.68
N PHE A 95 9.04 4.11 2.37
CA PHE A 95 8.29 4.55 1.20
C PHE A 95 9.15 4.40 -0.06
N VAL A 96 8.62 3.72 -1.08
CA VAL A 96 9.27 3.48 -2.37
C VAL A 96 8.53 4.24 -3.46
N THR A 97 9.25 5.12 -4.16
CA THR A 97 8.70 5.98 -5.20
C THR A 97 8.50 5.24 -6.52
N VAL A 98 7.53 5.68 -7.31
CA VAL A 98 7.21 5.18 -8.64
C VAL A 98 7.10 6.36 -9.61
N PRO A 99 7.70 6.32 -10.81
CA PRO A 99 8.51 5.23 -11.36
C PRO A 99 9.97 5.23 -10.87
N GLY A 100 10.34 6.14 -9.95
CA GLY A 100 11.74 6.39 -9.59
C GLY A 100 12.46 5.24 -8.85
N THR A 101 11.74 4.32 -8.20
CA THR A 101 12.28 3.18 -7.42
C THR A 101 13.27 3.56 -6.31
N THR A 102 13.21 4.80 -5.82
CA THR A 102 14.01 5.24 -4.68
C THR A 102 13.22 5.08 -3.39
N ALA A 103 13.91 4.71 -2.30
CA ALA A 103 13.29 4.46 -1.01
C ALA A 103 13.79 5.42 0.09
N TYR A 104 12.88 5.92 0.91
CA TYR A 104 13.20 6.75 2.07
C TYR A 104 12.23 6.48 3.24
N LEU A 105 12.58 6.97 4.44
CA LEU A 105 11.71 6.86 5.61
C LEU A 105 10.63 7.94 5.59
N ALA A 106 9.37 7.55 5.70
CA ALA A 106 8.22 8.45 5.65
C ALA A 106 7.32 8.26 6.87
N PRO A 107 7.17 9.27 7.75
CA PRO A 107 6.18 9.25 8.82
C PRO A 107 4.75 9.25 8.25
N GLN A 108 3.91 8.39 8.81
CA GLN A 108 2.50 8.28 8.45
C GLN A 108 1.65 8.07 9.70
N ARG A 109 0.44 8.60 9.71
CA ARG A 109 -0.53 8.45 10.80
C ARG A 109 -1.82 7.83 10.29
N TYR A 110 -2.31 6.85 11.05
CA TYR A 110 -3.54 6.11 10.79
C TYR A 110 -4.47 6.34 11.99
N GLU A 111 -5.58 7.05 11.77
CA GLU A 111 -6.61 7.27 12.78
C GLU A 111 -7.77 6.31 12.49
N ALA A 112 -7.90 5.24 13.28
CA ALA A 112 -8.95 4.26 13.07
C ALA A 112 -10.34 4.81 13.45
N GLY A 113 -11.34 4.59 12.60
CA GLY A 113 -12.71 5.06 12.80
C GLY A 113 -13.62 4.09 13.57
N GLY A 114 -13.24 2.82 13.69
CA GLY A 114 -14.07 1.76 14.28
C GLY A 114 -15.24 1.28 13.41
N ASP A 115 -15.35 1.78 12.18
CA ASP A 115 -16.42 1.51 11.22
C ASP A 115 -15.89 0.83 9.93
N GLY A 116 -14.71 0.20 10.01
CA GLY A 116 -14.03 -0.36 8.83
C GLY A 116 -13.27 0.69 8.01
N THR A 117 -13.14 1.92 8.51
CA THR A 117 -12.38 2.98 7.85
C THR A 117 -11.23 3.50 8.70
N VAL A 118 -10.23 4.05 8.00
CA VAL A 118 -9.08 4.72 8.61
C VAL A 118 -8.89 6.06 7.93
N ARG A 119 -8.64 7.11 8.72
CA ARG A 119 -8.12 8.36 8.19
C ARG A 119 -6.60 8.27 8.10
N PHE A 120 -6.10 8.36 6.88
CA PHE A 120 -4.67 8.39 6.56
C PHE A 120 -4.16 9.82 6.54
N ILE A 121 -2.96 10.04 7.09
CA ILE A 121 -2.28 11.33 7.10
C ILE A 121 -0.79 11.11 6.80
N SER A 122 -0.24 11.84 5.84
CA SER A 122 1.21 11.93 5.59
C SER A 122 1.59 13.34 5.16
N GLY A 123 2.35 14.04 5.99
CA GLY A 123 2.58 15.48 5.83
C GLY A 123 1.25 16.25 5.79
N ASP A 124 1.04 17.03 4.73
CA ASP A 124 -0.20 17.79 4.51
C ASP A 124 -1.30 16.97 3.82
N TYR A 125 -0.96 15.80 3.28
CA TYR A 125 -1.92 14.94 2.60
C TYR A 125 -2.79 14.18 3.60
N ARG A 126 -4.09 14.11 3.31
CA ARG A 126 -5.10 13.41 4.12
C ARG A 126 -6.10 12.71 3.20
N ALA A 127 -6.50 11.51 3.59
CA ALA A 127 -7.54 10.76 2.88
C ALA A 127 -8.29 9.83 3.84
N ARG A 128 -9.52 9.48 3.48
CA ARG A 128 -10.23 8.35 4.08
C ARG A 128 -9.95 7.08 3.28
N ILE A 129 -9.65 5.99 3.97
CA ILE A 129 -9.47 4.67 3.36
C ILE A 129 -10.49 3.71 3.96
N GLU A 130 -11.26 3.08 3.09
CA GLU A 130 -12.25 2.05 3.41
C GLU A 130 -11.64 0.67 3.16
N PHE A 131 -11.86 -0.24 4.11
CA PHE A 131 -11.36 -1.61 4.04
C PHE A 131 -12.54 -2.59 4.04
N ASP A 132 -12.33 -3.75 3.43
CA ASP A 132 -13.24 -4.87 3.63
C ASP A 132 -13.05 -5.49 5.03
N ARG A 133 -13.93 -6.45 5.36
CA ARG A 133 -13.86 -7.20 6.62
C ARG A 133 -12.55 -7.96 6.84
N ASP A 134 -11.81 -8.23 5.76
CA ASP A 134 -10.56 -8.97 5.77
C ASP A 134 -9.35 -8.02 5.78
N GLY A 135 -9.55 -6.71 5.98
CA GLY A 135 -8.48 -5.73 6.14
C GLY A 135 -7.85 -5.24 4.85
N PHE A 136 -8.45 -5.47 3.68
CA PHE A 136 -7.91 -5.00 2.40
C PHE A 136 -8.64 -3.76 1.91
N VAL A 137 -7.91 -2.81 1.36
CA VAL A 137 -8.47 -1.56 0.80
C VAL A 137 -9.53 -1.86 -0.26
N VAL A 138 -10.70 -1.26 -0.10
CA VAL A 138 -11.79 -1.23 -1.08
C VAL A 138 -11.80 0.10 -1.81
N LEU A 139 -11.70 1.20 -1.06
CA LEU A 139 -11.66 2.55 -1.58
C LEU A 139 -10.64 3.38 -0.80
N TYR A 140 -9.68 3.96 -1.52
CA TYR A 140 -8.84 5.04 -1.06
C TYR A 140 -9.42 6.31 -1.68
N GLU A 141 -10.06 7.14 -0.86
CA GLU A 141 -10.85 8.29 -1.30
C GLU A 141 -10.09 9.15 -2.32
N ASP A 142 -10.76 9.41 -3.45
CA ASP A 142 -10.26 10.17 -4.59
C ASP A 142 -8.93 9.68 -5.20
N TYR A 143 -8.46 8.48 -4.88
CA TYR A 143 -7.15 7.99 -5.31
C TYR A 143 -7.18 6.61 -5.96
N LEU A 144 -7.63 5.56 -5.23
CA LEU A 144 -7.60 4.18 -5.71
C LEU A 144 -8.90 3.45 -5.36
N ARG A 145 -9.42 2.61 -6.26
CA ARG A 145 -10.62 1.81 -6.04
C ARG A 145 -10.40 0.36 -6.44
N ARG A 146 -10.85 -0.59 -5.60
CA ARG A 146 -10.81 -2.01 -5.93
C ARG A 146 -11.90 -2.35 -6.94
N LEU A 147 -11.55 -3.06 -8.02
CA LEU A 147 -12.49 -3.39 -9.11
C LEU A 147 -13.47 -4.52 -8.75
N HIS A 148 -13.09 -5.41 -7.82
CA HIS A 148 -13.95 -6.49 -7.34
C HIS A 148 -13.80 -6.66 -5.82
N PRO A 149 -14.90 -6.60 -5.04
CA PRO A 149 -14.88 -6.86 -3.61
C PRO A 149 -14.66 -8.34 -3.27
#